data_AF-A0A9E4Q5A5-F1
#
_entry.id   AF-A0A9E4Q5A5-F1
#
_cell.length_a   1.000
_cell.length_b   1.000
_cell.length_c   1.000
_cell.angle_alpha   90.00
_cell.angle_beta   90.00
_cell.angle_gamma   90.00
#
_symmetry.space_group_name_H-M   'P 1'
#
loop_
_entity.id
_entity.type
_entity.pdbx_description
1 polymer ?
#
loop_
_entity_poly.entity_id
_entity_poly.type
_entity_poly.pdbx_seq_one_letter_code
_entity_poly.pdbx_strand_id
1 'polypeptide(L)'
;MRFDEDTGVRFNFWPLDMVVLSYAVASVRDFRLRTGDMVHLSSALTIVAINNNIGDSFMVSSDKELLNAAASTDLIALDPQAPDSLDLINQLRSSGQ
;
A
#
# COMPACT_ATOMS: atom_id res chain seq x y z
N MET A 1 9.98 10.88 -24.06
CA MET A 1 10.29 9.83 -23.08
C MET A 1 10.60 10.53 -21.77
N ARG A 2 9.55 11.00 -21.06
CA ARG A 2 9.63 11.91 -19.89
C ARG A 2 9.11 11.25 -18.61
N PHE A 3 8.63 10.01 -18.72
CA PHE A 3 7.97 9.26 -17.66
C PHE A 3 9.00 8.58 -16.73
N ASP A 4 10.09 8.05 -17.30
CA ASP A 4 11.15 7.40 -16.51
C ASP A 4 11.96 8.39 -15.68
N GLU A 5 12.15 9.63 -16.14
CA GLU A 5 12.86 10.68 -15.39
C GLU A 5 12.05 11.21 -14.19
N ASP A 6 10.71 11.30 -14.31
CA ASP A 6 9.84 11.76 -13.21
C ASP A 6 9.57 10.68 -12.15
N THR A 7 9.64 9.39 -12.53
CA THR A 7 9.32 8.29 -11.61
C THR A 7 10.34 8.12 -10.50
N GLY A 8 11.64 8.20 -10.80
CA GLY A 8 12.70 8.09 -9.80
C GLY A 8 12.76 9.26 -8.79
N VAL A 9 12.16 10.41 -9.13
CA VAL A 9 12.15 11.60 -8.27
C VAL A 9 10.92 11.65 -7.36
N ARG A 10 9.80 11.05 -7.78
CA ARG A 10 8.51 11.11 -7.06
C ARG A 10 8.10 9.79 -6.40
N PHE A 11 8.68 8.66 -6.83
CA PHE A 11 8.35 7.35 -6.30
C PHE A 11 9.59 6.69 -5.73
N ASN A 12 9.48 6.22 -4.49
CA ASN A 12 10.45 5.32 -3.90
C ASN A 12 10.06 3.88 -4.25
N PHE A 13 11.00 3.12 -4.81
CA PHE A 13 10.80 1.71 -5.11
C PHE A 13 11.17 0.87 -3.90
N TRP A 14 10.29 -0.04 -3.52
CA TRP A 14 10.59 -1.03 -2.49
C TRP A 14 11.07 -2.33 -3.14
N PRO A 15 12.24 -2.88 -2.77
CA PRO A 15 12.73 -4.12 -3.36
C PRO A 15 11.86 -5.30 -2.94
N LEU A 16 11.61 -6.20 -3.90
CA LEU A 16 11.02 -7.50 -3.59
C LEU A 16 12.12 -8.45 -3.13
N ASP A 17 12.11 -8.80 -1.85
CA ASP A 17 13.06 -9.72 -1.24
C ASP A 17 12.38 -10.94 -0.59
N MET A 18 13.19 -11.83 -0.02
CA MET A 18 12.69 -13.04 0.64
C MET A 18 11.86 -12.74 1.89
N VAL A 19 12.05 -11.58 2.54
CA VAL A 19 11.23 -11.18 3.68
C VAL A 19 9.82 -10.88 3.18
N VAL A 20 9.68 -9.99 2.20
CA VAL A 20 8.39 -9.64 1.59
C VAL A 20 7.67 -10.88 1.07
N LEU A 21 8.39 -11.78 0.39
CA LEU A 21 7.80 -13.03 -0.12
C LEU A 21 7.35 -13.98 0.99
N SER A 22 8.07 -14.06 2.10
CA SER A 22 7.68 -14.90 3.24
C SER A 22 6.41 -14.36 3.92
N TYR A 23 6.30 -13.04 4.06
CA TYR A 23 5.07 -12.40 4.53
C TYR A 23 3.91 -12.59 3.56
N ALA A 24 4.16 -12.51 2.25
CA ALA A 24 3.15 -12.78 1.22
C ALA A 24 2.58 -14.19 1.33
N VAL A 25 3.44 -15.20 1.49
CA VAL A 25 3.00 -16.59 1.68
C VAL A 25 2.22 -16.77 2.98
N ALA A 26 2.59 -16.06 4.05
CA ALA A 26 1.83 -16.10 5.30
C ALA A 26 0.41 -15.52 5.13
N SER A 27 0.29 -14.38 4.44
CA SER A 27 -0.99 -13.70 4.19
C SER A 27 -1.97 -14.48 3.30
N VAL A 28 -1.50 -15.48 2.55
CA VAL A 28 -2.33 -16.42 1.75
C VAL A 28 -3.42 -17.06 2.61
N ARG A 29 -3.09 -17.36 3.87
CA ARG A 29 -3.98 -18.09 4.78
C ARG A 29 -5.19 -17.26 5.20
N ASP A 30 -5.03 -15.94 5.24
CA ASP A 30 -5.97 -15.06 5.91
C ASP A 30 -6.90 -14.33 4.93
N PHE A 31 -6.45 -14.04 3.70
CA PHE A 31 -7.17 -13.12 2.81
C PHE A 31 -7.56 -13.65 1.42
N ARG A 32 -7.12 -14.87 1.03
CA ARG A 32 -7.41 -15.48 -0.30
C ARG A 32 -7.19 -14.55 -1.51
N LEU A 33 -6.24 -13.63 -1.41
CA LEU A 33 -5.91 -12.67 -2.47
C LEU A 33 -5.17 -13.34 -3.64
N ARG A 34 -5.20 -12.68 -4.80
CA ARG A 34 -4.34 -13.07 -5.94
C ARG A 34 -2.87 -12.79 -5.61
N THR A 35 -1.96 -13.51 -6.24
CA THR A 35 -0.51 -13.42 -5.95
C THR A 35 0.05 -12.01 -6.00
N GLY A 36 -0.34 -11.19 -6.99
CA GLY A 36 0.09 -9.79 -7.08
C GLY A 36 -0.38 -8.95 -5.89
N ASP A 37 -1.64 -9.12 -5.50
CA ASP A 37 -2.26 -8.40 -4.38
C ASP A 37 -1.64 -8.81 -3.04
N MET A 38 -1.26 -10.09 -2.88
CA MET A 38 -0.53 -10.58 -1.69
C MET A 38 0.86 -9.97 -1.57
N VAL A 39 1.62 -9.93 -2.67
CA VAL A 39 2.94 -9.30 -2.70
C VAL A 39 2.82 -7.81 -2.40
N HIS A 40 1.80 -7.15 -2.96
CA HIS A 40 1.54 -5.73 -2.72
C HIS A 40 1.24 -5.45 -1.24
N LEU A 41 0.27 -6.17 -0.65
CA LEU A 41 -0.07 -6.04 0.77
C LEU A 41 1.14 -6.31 1.67
N SER A 42 1.90 -7.36 1.39
CA SER A 42 3.07 -7.73 2.20
C SER A 42 4.22 -6.75 2.09
N SER A 43 4.39 -6.14 0.93
CA SER A 43 5.36 -5.04 0.76
C SER A 43 4.97 -3.86 1.65
N ALA A 44 3.69 -3.46 1.63
CA ALA A 44 3.18 -2.37 2.46
C ALA A 44 3.37 -2.67 3.96
N LEU A 45 3.02 -3.86 4.42
CA LEU A 45 3.19 -4.27 5.82
C LEU A 45 4.66 -4.30 6.25
N THR A 46 5.56 -4.75 5.37
CA THR A 46 7.01 -4.75 5.64
C THR A 46 7.52 -3.31 5.80
N ILE A 47 7.07 -2.38 4.96
CA ILE A 47 7.43 -0.96 5.04
C ILE A 47 6.94 -0.35 6.37
N VAL A 48 5.69 -0.63 6.76
CA VAL A 48 5.13 -0.17 8.04
C VAL A 48 5.96 -0.67 9.22
N ALA A 49 6.29 -1.97 9.21
CA ALA A 49 7.04 -2.61 10.28
C ALA A 49 8.46 -2.02 10.43
N ILE A 50 9.13 -1.69 9.32
CA ILE A 50 10.49 -1.12 9.34
C ILE A 50 10.48 0.33 9.81
N ASN A 51 9.52 1.13 9.34
CA ASN A 51 9.47 2.56 9.64
C ASN A 51 8.78 2.87 10.97
N ASN A 52 8.14 1.89 11.62
CA ASN A 52 7.26 2.08 12.78
C ASN A 52 6.12 3.09 12.51
N ASN A 53 5.68 3.22 11.25
CA ASN A 53 4.64 4.15 10.80
C ASN A 53 3.25 3.51 10.86
N ILE A 54 2.95 2.85 11.98
CA ILE A 54 1.66 2.19 12.23
C ILE A 54 0.57 3.27 12.24
N GLY A 55 -0.47 3.11 11.43
CA GLY A 55 -1.57 4.07 11.35
C GLY A 55 -1.29 5.33 10.52
N ASP A 56 -0.07 5.52 10.00
CA ASP A 56 0.30 6.66 9.15
C ASP A 56 0.59 6.25 7.70
N SER A 57 0.41 4.96 7.38
CA SER A 57 0.71 4.38 6.07
C SER A 57 -0.55 4.01 5.33
N PHE A 58 -0.63 4.41 4.06
CA PHE A 58 -1.80 4.23 3.21
C PHE A 58 -1.58 3.14 2.17
N MET A 59 -2.55 2.25 2.04
CA MET A 59 -2.66 1.32 0.92
C MET A 59 -3.64 1.90 -0.09
N VAL A 60 -3.16 2.28 -1.28
CA VAL A 60 -3.98 2.84 -2.34
C VAL A 60 -4.26 1.78 -3.40
N SER A 61 -5.54 1.48 -3.65
CA SER A 61 -5.96 0.52 -4.68
C SER A 61 -7.41 0.77 -5.08
N SER A 62 -7.81 0.40 -6.30
CA SER A 62 -9.24 0.30 -6.69
C SER A 62 -9.77 -1.14 -6.55
N ASP A 63 -8.93 -2.08 -6.12
CA ASP A 63 -9.34 -3.46 -5.86
C ASP A 63 -9.92 -3.59 -4.45
N LYS A 64 -11.21 -3.92 -4.37
CA LYS A 64 -11.95 -4.02 -3.10
C LYS A 64 -11.46 -5.16 -2.21
N GLU A 65 -11.03 -6.28 -2.77
CA GLU A 65 -10.54 -7.41 -1.96
C GLU A 65 -9.23 -7.00 -1.27
N LEU A 66 -8.35 -6.34 -2.01
CA LEU A 66 -7.09 -5.83 -1.48
C LEU A 66 -7.30 -4.73 -0.45
N LEU A 67 -8.22 -3.79 -0.69
CA LEU A 67 -8.56 -2.74 0.28
C LEU A 67 -9.15 -3.31 1.57
N ASN A 68 -10.04 -4.31 1.46
CA ASN A 68 -10.61 -4.97 2.63
C ASN A 68 -9.54 -5.71 3.44
N ALA A 69 -8.61 -6.39 2.76
CA ALA A 69 -7.49 -7.03 3.43
C ALA A 69 -6.59 -5.98 4.13
N ALA A 70 -6.25 -4.88 3.45
CA ALA A 70 -5.47 -3.80 4.05
C ALA A 70 -6.17 -3.18 5.27
N ALA A 71 -7.48 -2.95 5.21
CA ALA A 71 -8.25 -2.39 6.32
C ALA A 71 -8.34 -3.31 7.56
N SER A 72 -8.01 -4.60 7.41
CA SER A 72 -7.91 -5.56 8.53
C SER A 72 -6.52 -5.60 9.17
N THR A 73 -5.61 -4.73 8.72
CA THR A 73 -4.22 -4.61 9.19
C THR A 73 -3.94 -3.18 9.68
N ASP A 74 -2.69 -2.87 10.01
CA ASP A 74 -2.23 -1.55 10.46
C ASP A 74 -2.12 -0.49 9.35
N LEU A 75 -2.73 -0.75 8.18
CA LEU A 75 -2.73 0.12 7.00
C LEU A 75 -4.06 0.87 6.88
N ILE A 76 -4.00 2.13 6.47
CA ILE A 76 -5.19 2.88 6.05
C ILE A 76 -5.51 2.53 4.60
N ALA A 77 -6.65 1.91 4.35
CA ALA A 77 -7.12 1.61 2.99
C ALA A 77 -7.71 2.87 2.33
N LEU A 78 -7.23 3.22 1.13
CA LEU A 78 -7.70 4.37 0.36
C LEU A 78 -8.11 3.93 -1.06
N ASP A 79 -9.40 4.10 -1.37
CA ASP A 79 -9.94 3.91 -2.71
C ASP A 79 -9.89 5.24 -3.48
N PRO A 80 -9.05 5.39 -4.53
CA PRO A 80 -9.00 6.61 -5.32
C PRO A 80 -10.27 6.83 -6.15
N GLN A 81 -11.14 5.82 -6.31
CA GLN A 81 -12.40 5.92 -7.04
C GLN A 81 -13.60 6.24 -6.14
N ALA A 82 -13.41 6.32 -4.81
CA ALA A 82 -14.47 6.71 -3.89
C ALA A 82 -14.92 8.17 -4.18
N PRO A 83 -16.21 8.50 -4.02
CA PRO A 83 -16.74 9.84 -4.32
C PRO A 83 -16.04 10.99 -3.56
N ASP A 84 -15.49 10.70 -2.39
CA ASP A 84 -14.80 11.60 -1.45
C ASP A 84 -13.26 11.45 -1.49
N SER A 85 -12.73 10.65 -2.41
CA SER A 85 -11.29 10.33 -2.47
C SER A 85 -10.42 11.56 -2.69
N LEU A 86 -10.87 12.53 -3.48
CA LEU A 86 -10.14 13.77 -3.76
C LEU A 86 -10.01 14.66 -2.52
N ASP A 87 -11.06 14.75 -1.72
CA ASP A 87 -11.04 15.54 -0.49
C ASP A 87 -10.09 14.91 0.54
N LEU A 88 -10.14 13.58 0.68
CA LEU A 88 -9.20 12.84 1.52
C LEU A 88 -7.75 13.03 1.05
N ILE A 89 -7.46 12.87 -0.24
CA ILE A 89 -6.11 13.07 -0.79
C ILE A 89 -5.61 14.50 -0.52
N ASN A 90 -6.49 15.50 -0.66
CA ASN A 90 -6.13 16.90 -0.39
C ASN A 90 -5.85 17.14 1.10
N GLN A 91 -6.62 16.53 2.00
CA GLN A 91 -6.36 16.58 3.45
C GLN A 91 -5.02 15.94 3.80
N LEU A 92 -4.71 14.77 3.23
CA LEU A 92 -3.42 14.09 3.45
C LEU A 92 -2.24 14.93 2.97
N ARG A 93 -2.38 15.61 1.82
CA ARG A 93 -1.37 16.55 1.31
C ARG A 93 -1.15 17.76 2.22
N SER A 94 -2.21 18.29 2.84
CA SER A 94 -2.09 19.41 3.78
C SER A 94 -1.55 18.99 5.15
N SER A 95 -1.67 17.71 5.51
CA SER A 95 -1.22 17.17 6.81
C SER A 95 0.26 16.78 6.83
N GLY A 96 0.86 16.53 5.66
CA GLY A 96 2.26 16.14 5.49
C GLY A 96 3.23 17.30 5.23
N GLN A 97 2.90 18.53 5.64
CA GLN A 97 3.80 19.70 5.61
C GLN A 97 4.34 20.04 7.00
#